data_AF-A0A915YVM9-F1
#
_entry.id   AF-A0A915YVM9-F1
#
_cell.length_a   1.000
_cell.length_b   1.000
_cell.length_c   1.000
_cell.angle_alpha   90.00
_cell.angle_beta   90.00
_cell.angle_gamma   90.00
#
_symmetry.space_group_name_H-M   'P 1'
#
loop_
_entity.id
_entity.type
_entity.pdbx_description
1 polymer ?
#
loop_
_entity_poly.entity_id
_entity_poly.type
_entity_poly.pdbx_seq_one_letter_code
_entity_poly.pdbx_strand_id
1 'polypeptide(L)'
;MLENIVSELIRCINKYYEINRDGNYEYQVSIIDNQLKDDMFEFVEANKTLEQEQANASIIQSHPQAYYISRKLTKFTEIFSQEKSEFIVQEIIQEKSECFECIVED
;
A
#
# COMPACT_ATOMS: atom_id res chain seq x y z
N MET A 1 -24.11 -19.51 25.62
CA MET A 1 -23.10 -20.49 25.15
C MET A 1 -22.20 -19.86 24.10
N LEU A 2 -22.75 -19.36 22.98
CA LEU A 2 -21.97 -18.64 21.96
C LEU A 2 -21.22 -17.41 22.51
N GLU A 3 -21.90 -16.55 23.28
CA GLU A 3 -21.27 -15.37 23.90
C GLU A 3 -20.05 -15.71 24.77
N ASN A 4 -20.08 -16.86 25.45
CA ASN A 4 -18.97 -17.32 26.28
C ASN A 4 -17.77 -17.75 25.42
N ILE A 5 -18.03 -18.42 24.29
CA ILE A 5 -17.00 -18.83 23.32
C ILE A 5 -16.35 -17.57 22.70
N VAL A 6 -17.18 -16.61 22.26
CA VAL A 6 -16.69 -15.36 21.68
C VAL A 6 -15.89 -14.55 22.71
N SER A 7 -16.35 -14.48 23.96
CA SER A 7 -15.65 -13.78 25.03
C SER A 7 -14.28 -14.40 25.32
N GLU A 8 -14.19 -15.74 25.35
CA GLU A 8 -12.94 -16.45 25.57
C GLU A 8 -11.98 -16.30 24.38
N LEU A 9 -12.47 -16.30 23.15
CA LEU A 9 -11.65 -16.02 21.96
C LEU A 9 -11.04 -14.61 22.03
N ILE A 10 -11.86 -13.60 22.33
CA ILE A 10 -11.40 -12.21 22.50
C ILE A 10 -10.35 -12.11 23.61
N ARG A 11 -10.59 -12.78 24.75
CA ARG A 11 -9.66 -12.81 25.88
C ARG A 11 -8.31 -13.40 25.47
N CYS A 12 -8.32 -14.50 24.72
CA CYS A 12 -7.11 -15.16 24.24
C CYS A 12 -6.33 -14.29 23.26
N ILE A 13 -7.01 -13.69 22.28
CA ILE A 13 -6.42 -12.77 21.30
C ILE A 13 -5.78 -11.55 22.00
N ASN A 14 -6.50 -10.91 22.92
CA ASN A 14 -5.98 -9.74 23.64
C ASN A 14 -4.71 -10.08 24.42
N LYS A 15 -4.72 -11.23 25.11
CA LYS A 15 -3.55 -11.70 25.85
C LYS A 15 -2.38 -12.03 24.93
N TYR A 16 -2.64 -12.58 23.74
CA TYR A 16 -1.61 -12.83 22.74
C TYR A 16 -0.92 -11.53 22.32
N TYR A 17 -1.69 -10.49 21.96
CA TYR A 17 -1.10 -9.20 21.58
C TYR A 17 -0.44 -8.45 22.73
N GLU A 18 -0.93 -8.62 23.97
CA GLU A 18 -0.30 -8.03 25.16
C GLU A 18 1.10 -8.60 25.38
N ILE A 19 1.25 -9.93 25.29
CA ILE A 19 2.53 -10.59 25.53
C ILE A 19 3.50 -10.37 24.37
N ASN A 20 3.01 -10.42 23.13
CA ASN A 20 3.84 -10.28 21.93
C ASN A 20 3.90 -8.83 21.40
N ARG A 21 3.70 -7.84 22.27
CA ARG A 21 3.63 -6.41 21.92
C ARG A 21 4.93 -5.87 21.33
N ASP A 22 6.05 -6.44 21.72
CA ASP A 22 7.39 -6.12 21.22
C ASP A 22 7.65 -6.68 19.81
N GLY A 23 6.68 -7.40 19.23
CA GLY A 23 6.81 -8.08 17.94
C GLY A 23 7.56 -9.41 18.04
N ASN A 24 7.97 -9.83 19.24
CA ASN A 24 8.56 -11.14 19.44
C ASN A 24 7.47 -12.17 19.72
N TYR A 25 6.89 -12.73 18.65
CA TYR A 25 5.77 -13.69 18.67
C TYR A 25 6.10 -15.08 19.25
N GLU A 26 7.13 -15.19 20.10
CA GLU A 26 7.59 -16.45 20.69
C GLU A 26 6.67 -16.95 21.83
N TYR A 27 5.87 -16.06 22.43
CA TYR A 27 5.08 -16.42 23.59
C TYR A 27 3.70 -16.98 23.23
N GLN A 28 3.51 -18.27 23.49
CA GLN A 28 2.21 -18.93 23.40
C GLN A 28 1.34 -18.60 24.61
N VAL A 29 0.13 -18.13 24.37
CA VAL A 29 -0.92 -18.08 25.39
C VAL A 29 -1.25 -19.52 25.79
N SER A 30 -1.23 -19.81 27.09
CA SER A 30 -1.65 -21.11 27.63
C SER A 30 -3.17 -21.26 27.53
N ILE A 31 -3.64 -21.66 26.35
CA ILE A 31 -5.04 -21.95 26.05
C ILE A 31 -5.27 -23.45 26.24
N ILE A 32 -6.23 -23.82 27.08
CA ILE A 32 -6.55 -25.22 27.41
C ILE A 32 -7.30 -25.91 26.27
N ASP A 33 -8.11 -25.15 25.55
CA ASP A 33 -8.89 -25.63 24.42
C ASP A 33 -8.07 -25.51 23.12
N ASN A 34 -7.76 -26.66 22.51
CA ASN A 34 -7.00 -26.72 21.28
C ASN A 34 -7.74 -26.05 20.10
N GLN A 35 -9.08 -26.13 20.05
CA GLN A 35 -9.84 -25.48 18.98
C GLN A 35 -9.73 -23.97 19.11
N LEU A 36 -9.91 -23.45 20.32
CA LEU A 36 -9.79 -22.00 20.58
C LEU A 36 -8.38 -21.49 20.30
N LYS A 37 -7.37 -22.32 20.55
CA LYS A 37 -5.98 -22.04 20.22
C LYS A 37 -5.79 -21.92 18.71
N ASP A 38 -6.28 -22.89 17.94
CA ASP A 38 -6.18 -22.91 16.49
C ASP A 38 -6.94 -21.73 15.86
N ASP A 39 -8.17 -21.47 16.31
CA ASP A 39 -8.99 -20.34 15.86
C ASP A 39 -8.30 -19.00 16.14
N MET A 40 -7.67 -18.84 17.30
CA MET A 40 -6.89 -17.64 17.63
C MET A 40 -5.70 -17.47 16.69
N PHE A 41 -4.95 -18.54 16.39
CA PHE A 41 -3.80 -18.46 15.49
C PHE A 41 -4.24 -18.14 14.06
N GLU A 42 -5.31 -18.75 13.57
CA GLU A 42 -5.89 -18.44 12.26
C GLU A 42 -6.27 -16.96 12.17
N PHE A 43 -6.93 -16.42 13.20
CA PHE A 43 -7.27 -14.99 13.27
C PHE A 43 -6.03 -14.09 13.23
N VAL A 44 -4.99 -14.42 14.01
CA VAL A 44 -3.76 -13.62 14.07
C VAL A 44 -3.04 -13.61 12.71
N GLU A 45 -2.91 -14.76 12.04
CA GLU A 45 -2.26 -14.85 10.74
C GLU A 45 -3.07 -14.15 9.64
N ALA A 46 -4.40 -14.26 9.65
CA ALA A 46 -5.27 -13.50 8.77
C ALA A 46 -5.12 -11.99 8.99
N ASN A 47 -5.04 -11.54 10.24
CA ASN A 47 -4.85 -10.12 10.56
C ASN A 47 -3.49 -9.58 10.08
N LYS A 48 -2.40 -10.34 10.26
CA LYS A 48 -1.08 -9.97 9.74
C LYS A 48 -1.09 -9.81 8.21
N THR A 49 -1.77 -10.74 7.52
CA THR A 49 -1.92 -10.69 6.06
C THR A 49 -2.72 -9.46 5.64
N LEU A 50 -3.81 -9.15 6.36
CA LEU A 50 -4.65 -7.98 6.10
C LEU A 50 -3.89 -6.66 6.31
N GLU A 51 -3.09 -6.54 7.37
CA GLU A 51 -2.25 -5.36 7.61
C GLU A 51 -1.27 -5.12 6.45
N GLN A 52 -0.69 -6.19 5.91
CA GLN A 52 0.19 -6.11 4.74
C GLN A 52 -0.56 -5.66 3.48
N GLU A 53 -1.75 -6.20 3.22
CA GLU A 53 -2.58 -5.79 2.08
C GLU A 53 -3.01 -4.34 2.18
N GLN A 54 -3.43 -3.89 3.37
CA GLN A 54 -3.83 -2.50 3.61
C GLN A 54 -2.66 -1.53 3.43
N ALA A 55 -1.46 -1.89 3.89
CA ALA A 55 -0.25 -1.10 3.65
C ALA A 55 0.06 -1.00 2.14
N ASN A 56 -0.04 -2.12 1.41
CA ASN A 56 0.18 -2.14 -0.04
C ASN A 56 -0.87 -1.32 -0.80
N ALA A 57 -2.15 -1.42 -0.40
CA ALA A 57 -3.24 -0.61 -0.96
C ALA A 57 -3.04 0.89 -0.68
N SER A 58 -2.60 1.25 0.53
CA SER A 58 -2.26 2.63 0.88
C SER A 58 -1.08 3.17 0.05
N ILE A 59 -0.04 2.36 -0.18
CA ILE A 59 1.08 2.70 -1.07
C ILE A 59 0.59 2.91 -2.51
N ILE A 60 -0.27 2.01 -3.01
CA ILE A 60 -0.83 2.10 -4.37
C ILE A 60 -1.72 3.35 -4.50
N GLN A 61 -2.53 3.68 -3.49
CA GLN A 61 -3.46 4.82 -3.52
C GLN A 61 -2.74 6.16 -3.35
N SER A 62 -1.70 6.21 -2.52
CA SER A 62 -0.99 7.46 -2.20
C SER A 62 -0.05 7.92 -3.32
N HIS A 63 0.27 7.08 -4.31
CA HIS A 63 1.30 7.38 -5.30
C HIS A 63 1.05 7.03 -6.79
N PRO A 64 -0.18 6.97 -7.35
CA PRO A 64 -0.33 6.77 -8.79
C PRO A 64 0.28 7.92 -9.61
N GLN A 65 0.04 9.16 -9.20
CA GLN A 65 0.45 10.35 -9.96
C GLN A 65 1.93 10.68 -9.79
N ALA A 66 2.45 10.68 -8.55
CA ALA A 66 3.86 10.99 -8.30
C ALA A 66 4.81 9.93 -8.89
N TYR A 67 4.48 8.62 -8.74
CA TYR A 67 5.25 7.54 -9.37
C TYR A 67 5.20 7.61 -10.89
N TYR A 68 4.02 7.87 -11.47
CA TYR A 68 3.86 8.02 -12.92
C TYR A 68 4.64 9.21 -13.48
N ILE A 69 4.57 10.37 -12.82
CA ILE A 69 5.31 11.58 -13.23
C ILE A 69 6.82 11.35 -13.07
N SER A 70 7.28 10.83 -11.93
CA SER A 70 8.69 10.52 -11.72
C SER A 70 9.22 9.56 -12.79
N ARG A 71 8.47 8.48 -13.08
CA ARG A 71 8.85 7.49 -14.10
C ARG A 71 8.86 8.06 -15.51
N LYS A 72 7.94 8.97 -15.85
CA LYS A 72 7.95 9.69 -17.13
C LYS A 72 9.14 10.65 -17.24
N LEU A 73 9.43 11.41 -16.19
CA LEU A 73 10.56 12.34 -16.15
C LEU A 73 11.91 11.63 -16.28
N THR A 74 12.08 10.49 -15.59
CA THR A 74 13.28 9.65 -15.74
C THR A 74 13.45 9.15 -17.17
N LYS A 75 12.39 8.60 -17.78
CA LYS A 75 12.44 8.17 -19.19
C LYS A 75 12.75 9.31 -20.15
N PHE A 76 12.18 10.49 -19.94
CA PHE A 76 12.47 11.68 -20.74
C PHE A 76 13.94 12.10 -20.60
N THR A 77 14.48 12.08 -19.37
CA THR A 77 15.88 12.42 -19.10
C THR A 77 16.84 11.41 -19.73
N GLU A 78 16.51 10.12 -19.71
CA GLU A 78 17.28 9.06 -20.39
C GLU A 78 17.29 9.27 -21.91
N ILE A 79 16.12 9.52 -22.53
CA ILE A 79 16.01 9.84 -23.96
C ILE A 79 16.82 11.11 -24.29
N PHE A 80 16.70 12.16 -23.47
CA PHE A 80 17.39 13.44 -23.67
C PHE A 80 18.91 13.31 -23.49
N SER A 81 19.36 12.40 -22.63
CA SER A 81 20.78 12.08 -22.49
C SER A 81 21.34 11.31 -23.69
N GLN A 82 20.46 10.73 -24.53
CA GLN A 82 20.80 9.88 -25.65
C GLN A 82 20.60 10.57 -27.02
N GLU A 83 19.64 11.48 -27.17
CA GLU A 83 19.35 12.19 -28.42
C GLU A 83 19.61 13.70 -28.30
N LYS A 84 20.46 14.17 -29.20
CA LYS A 84 20.98 15.53 -29.28
C LYS A 84 19.87 16.54 -29.64
N SER A 85 19.17 17.02 -28.61
CA SER A 85 18.62 18.37 -28.34
C SER A 85 17.84 19.20 -29.39
N GLU A 86 17.84 18.95 -30.69
CA GLU A 86 17.25 19.89 -31.66
C GLU A 86 15.82 19.55 -32.10
N PHE A 87 15.44 18.27 -32.12
CA PHE A 87 14.12 17.82 -32.60
C PHE A 87 12.98 18.16 -31.61
N ILE A 88 13.24 18.00 -30.31
CA ILE A 88 12.23 18.15 -29.25
C ILE A 88 11.81 19.61 -29.03
N VAL A 89 12.72 20.58 -29.28
CA VAL A 89 12.39 22.00 -29.12
C VAL A 89 11.32 22.44 -30.13
N GLN A 90 11.34 21.90 -31.35
CA GLN A 90 10.32 22.20 -32.35
C GLN A 90 8.95 21.63 -31.98
N GLU A 91 8.91 20.41 -31.45
CA GLU A 91 7.66 19.73 -31.09
C GLU A 91 6.98 20.38 -29.87
N ILE A 92 7.76 20.82 -28.88
CA ILE A 92 7.24 21.58 -27.72
C ILE A 92 6.75 22.97 -28.14
N ILE A 93 7.41 23.63 -29.09
CA ILE A 93 6.95 24.93 -29.63
C ILE A 93 5.62 24.75 -30.40
N GLN A 94 5.46 23.66 -31.14
CA GLN A 94 4.25 23.34 -31.90
C GLN A 94 3.04 23.08 -30.98
N GLU A 95 3.22 22.27 -29.92
CA GLU A 95 2.12 21.95 -28.98
C GLU A 95 1.73 23.18 -28.13
N LYS A 96 2.68 24.07 -27.84
CA LYS A 96 2.40 25.36 -27.19
C LYS A 96 1.56 26.28 -28.08
N SER A 97 1.75 26.31 -29.40
CA SER A 97 0.94 27.17 -30.29
C SER A 97 -0.50 26.68 -30.45
N GLU A 98 -0.71 25.37 -30.53
CA GLU A 98 -2.05 24.78 -30.70
C GLU A 98 -2.94 24.97 -29.46
N CYS A 99 -2.33 25.12 -28.28
CA CYS A 99 -3.03 25.38 -27.03
C CYS A 99 -3.50 26.85 -26.86
N PHE A 100 -2.95 27.81 -27.63
CA PHE A 100 -3.30 29.23 -27.54
C PHE A 100 -4.36 29.68 -28.56
N GLU A 101 -4.56 28.95 -29.66
CA GLU A 101 -5.62 29.27 -30.63
C GLU A 101 -7.04 28.97 -30.11
N CYS A 102 -7.18 28.21 -29.02
CA CYS A 102 -8.47 27.92 -28.40
C CYS A 102 -8.94 28.96 -27.36
N ILE A 103 -8.21 30.07 -27.16
CA ILE A 103 -8.50 31.07 -26.10
C ILE A 103 -9.02 32.42 -26.66
N VAL A 104 -9.05 32.62 -27.98
CA VAL A 104 -9.56 33.89 -28.56
C VAL A 104 -10.79 33.64 -29.43
N GLU A 105 -11.91 33.33 -28.80
CA GLU A 105 -13.25 33.70 -29.31
C GLU A 105 -14.13 34.10 -28.12
N ASP A 106 -14.27 35.43 -27.93
CA ASP A 106 -15.49 36.12 -27.48
C ASP A 106 -15.51 37.50 -28.15
#